data_AF-A0A1M4BLA0-F1
#
_entry.id   AF-A0A1M4BLA0-F1
#
_cell.length_a   1.000
_cell.length_b   1.000
_cell.length_c   1.000
_cell.angle_alpha   90.00
_cell.angle_beta   90.00
_cell.angle_gamma   90.00
#
_symmetry.space_group_name_H-M   'P 1'
#
loop_
_entity.id
_entity.type
_entity.pdbx_description
1 polymer ?
#
loop_
_entity_poly.entity_id
_entity_poly.type
_entity_poly.pdbx_seq_one_letter_code
_entity_poly.pdbx_strand_id
1 'polypeptide(L)'
;MKSSPKVDGRQQQDDHLPLLLTIPQVAKELGLKSRDAVYDRIRSGQLRAVDVAGPGSTRTLLRVPADSLRDYIRACPEVHNP
;
A
#
# COMPACT_ATOMS: atom_id res chain seq x y z
N MET A 1 14.93 -39.21 21.45
CA MET A 1 13.55 -38.87 21.87
C MET A 1 13.56 -37.44 22.38
N LYS A 2 12.62 -36.61 21.91
CA LYS A 2 12.28 -35.25 22.39
C LYS A 2 13.33 -34.18 22.01
N SER A 3 13.03 -32.98 21.51
CA SER A 3 11.78 -32.30 21.16
C SER A 3 12.15 -31.01 20.40
N SER A 4 11.36 -30.68 19.38
CA SER A 4 10.94 -29.33 18.96
C SER A 4 11.99 -28.29 18.48
N PRO A 5 11.98 -27.90 17.19
CA PRO A 5 12.35 -26.54 16.81
C PRO A 5 11.21 -25.60 17.21
N LYS A 6 11.51 -24.69 18.14
CA LYS A 6 10.63 -23.60 18.56
C LYS A 6 10.58 -22.58 17.42
N VAL A 7 9.53 -22.67 16.61
CA VAL A 7 9.19 -21.68 15.60
C VAL A 7 8.94 -20.35 16.31
N ASP A 8 9.98 -19.52 16.34
CA ASP A 8 9.93 -18.17 16.88
C ASP A 8 9.28 -17.29 15.80
N GLY A 9 7.95 -17.38 15.72
CA GLY A 9 7.09 -16.56 14.90
C GLY A 9 7.05 -15.13 15.41
N ARG A 10 8.21 -14.47 15.48
CA ARG A 10 8.30 -13.01 15.62
C ARG A 10 7.80 -12.40 14.31
N GLN A 11 6.48 -12.31 14.18
CA GLN A 11 5.87 -11.29 13.34
C GLN A 11 6.38 -9.97 13.91
N GLN A 12 7.39 -9.39 13.25
CA GLN A 12 7.81 -8.02 13.45
C GLN A 12 6.58 -7.13 13.27
N GLN A 13 5.94 -6.79 14.39
CA GLN A 13 5.18 -5.56 14.50
C GLN A 13 6.21 -4.44 14.43
N ASP A 14 6.50 -4.06 13.20
CA ASP A 14 7.17 -2.82 12.85
C ASP A 14 6.25 -1.71 13.41
N ASP A 15 6.59 -1.17 14.59
CA ASP A 15 6.00 0.02 15.24
C ASP A 15 6.30 1.30 14.42
N HIS A 16 6.10 1.21 13.12
CA HIS A 16 6.43 2.23 12.15
C HIS A 16 5.11 2.90 11.80
N LEU A 17 5.03 4.19 12.09
CA LEU A 17 3.94 5.06 11.66
C LEU A 17 3.46 4.64 10.26
N PRO A 18 2.15 4.54 10.00
CA PRO A 18 1.63 4.03 8.74
C PRO A 18 2.25 4.83 7.59
N LEU A 19 3.14 4.19 6.83
CA LEU A 19 3.84 4.86 5.75
C LEU A 19 2.83 5.23 4.67
N LEU A 20 2.59 6.53 4.54
CA LEU A 20 1.64 7.08 3.59
C LEU A 20 2.35 7.45 2.28
N LEU A 21 2.15 6.62 1.27
CA LEU A 21 2.75 6.80 -0.05
C LEU A 21 1.94 7.81 -0.87
N THR A 22 2.65 8.63 -1.63
CA THR A 22 2.01 9.51 -2.62
C THR A 22 1.63 8.71 -3.87
N ILE A 23 0.62 9.15 -4.61
CA ILE A 23 0.22 8.54 -5.89
C ILE A 23 1.40 8.27 -6.85
N PRO A 24 2.37 9.19 -7.08
CA PRO A 24 3.53 8.88 -7.92
C PRO A 24 4.47 7.83 -7.32
N GLN A 25 4.58 7.72 -5.99
CA GLN A 25 5.36 6.63 -5.37
C GLN A 25 4.67 5.29 -5.59
N VAL A 26 3.36 5.23 -5.35
CA VAL A 26 2.55 4.02 -5.61
C VAL A 26 2.66 3.57 -7.06
N ALA A 27 2.63 4.51 -8.02
CA ALA A 27 2.81 4.18 -9.42
C ALA A 27 4.17 3.50 -9.68
N LYS A 28 5.24 3.99 -9.05
CA LYS A 28 6.58 3.37 -9.16
C LYS A 28 6.60 1.96 -8.55
N GLU A 29 6.06 1.80 -7.34
CA GLU A 29 6.00 0.50 -6.66
C GLU A 29 5.17 -0.54 -7.44
N LEU A 30 4.13 -0.08 -8.14
CA LEU A 30 3.28 -0.92 -8.99
C LEU A 30 3.80 -1.08 -10.42
N GLY A 31 4.97 -0.54 -10.77
CA GLY A 31 5.51 -0.59 -12.13
C GLY A 31 4.63 0.11 -13.18
N LEU A 32 3.78 1.05 -12.75
CA LEU A 32 2.86 1.76 -13.64
C LEU A 32 3.51 2.95 -14.33
N LYS A 33 3.25 3.05 -15.63
CA LYS A 33 3.70 4.16 -16.48
C LYS A 33 2.96 5.47 -16.19
N SER A 34 1.76 5.41 -15.60
CA SER A 34 0.87 6.56 -15.42
C SER A 34 0.23 6.60 -14.03
N ARG A 35 0.12 7.80 -13.47
CA ARG A 35 -0.61 8.06 -12.20
C ARG A 35 -2.11 7.79 -12.34
N ASP A 36 -2.67 8.01 -13.53
CA ASP A 36 -4.07 7.74 -13.85
C ASP A 36 -4.46 6.29 -13.54
N ALA A 37 -3.57 5.32 -13.80
CA ALA A 37 -3.83 3.91 -13.47
C ALA A 37 -3.93 3.67 -11.95
N VAL A 38 -3.24 4.47 -11.13
CA VAL A 38 -3.38 4.42 -9.66
C VAL A 38 -4.72 5.03 -9.25
N TYR A 39 -5.10 6.17 -9.83
CA TYR A 39 -6.40 6.79 -9.56
C TYR A 39 -7.57 5.89 -9.98
N ASP A 40 -7.44 5.17 -11.09
CA ASP A 40 -8.44 4.21 -11.55
C ASP A 40 -8.64 3.09 -10.53
N ARG A 41 -7.55 2.52 -9.99
CA ARG A 41 -7.60 1.50 -8.91
C ARG A 41 -8.20 2.02 -7.61
N ILE A 42 -7.96 3.29 -7.29
CA ILE A 42 -8.59 3.92 -6.13
C ILE A 42 -10.09 4.09 -6.38
N ARG A 43 -10.46 4.57 -7.56
CA ARG A 43 -11.85 4.82 -7.95
C ARG A 43 -12.66 3.53 -8.10
N SER A 44 -12.03 2.45 -8.55
CA SER A 44 -12.63 1.11 -8.64
C SER A 44 -12.74 0.41 -7.28
N GLY A 45 -12.17 0.99 -6.22
CA GLY A 45 -12.17 0.42 -4.87
C GLY A 45 -11.14 -0.70 -4.66
N GLN A 46 -10.30 -0.98 -5.66
CA GLN A 46 -9.24 -1.98 -5.57
C GLN A 46 -8.08 -1.53 -4.67
N LEU A 47 -7.80 -0.22 -4.62
CA LEU A 47 -6.73 0.34 -3.81
C LEU A 47 -7.28 1.38 -2.83
N ARG A 48 -7.08 1.17 -1.53
CA ARG A 48 -7.50 2.14 -0.52
C ARG A 48 -6.57 3.35 -0.50
N ALA A 49 -7.15 4.54 -0.55
CA ALA A 49 -6.46 5.81 -0.32
C ALA A 49 -7.17 6.59 0.79
N VAL A 50 -6.39 7.38 1.52
CA VAL A 50 -6.85 8.32 2.53
C VAL A 50 -6.55 9.73 2.06
N ASP A 51 -7.50 10.65 2.24
CA ASP A 51 -7.25 12.07 2.06
C ASP A 51 -6.61 12.61 3.34
N VAL A 52 -5.42 13.20 3.21
CA VAL A 52 -4.72 13.86 4.33
C VAL A 52 -4.73 15.38 4.17
N ALA A 53 -5.58 15.91 3.30
CA ALA A 53 -5.84 17.33 3.25
C ALA A 53 -6.40 17.83 4.59
N GLY A 54 -5.91 18.98 5.05
CA GLY A 54 -6.42 19.61 6.27
C GLY A 54 -7.88 20.06 6.11
N PRO A 55 -8.61 20.23 7.22
CA PRO A 55 -9.97 20.74 7.18
C PRO A 55 -10.00 22.13 6.51
N GLY A 56 -10.90 22.31 5.54
CA GLY A 56 -11.03 23.55 4.76
C GLY A 56 -10.08 23.66 3.56
N SER A 57 -9.27 22.65 3.27
CA SER A 57 -8.45 22.65 2.06
C SER A 57 -9.31 22.43 0.82
N THR A 58 -9.08 23.23 -0.23
CA THR A 58 -9.74 23.08 -1.54
C THR A 58 -9.09 22.00 -2.41
N ARG A 59 -7.97 21.43 -1.97
CA ARG A 59 -7.19 20.42 -2.70
C ARG A 59 -7.14 19.12 -1.91
N THR A 60 -7.61 18.04 -2.53
CA THR A 60 -7.46 16.68 -2.02
C THR A 60 -5.98 16.27 -2.04
N LEU A 61 -5.49 15.74 -0.93
CA LEU A 61 -4.13 15.22 -0.82
C LEU A 61 -4.20 13.71 -0.54
N LEU A 62 -4.45 12.95 -1.61
CA LEU A 62 -4.55 11.50 -1.48
C LEU A 62 -3.20 10.86 -1.16
N ARG A 63 -3.25 9.92 -0.21
CA ARG A 63 -2.15 9.05 0.20
C ARG A 63 -2.63 7.62 0.28
N VAL A 64 -1.77 6.68 -0.06
CA VAL A 64 -2.05 5.26 0.02
C VAL A 64 -1.23 4.69 1.17
N PRO A 65 -1.86 4.06 2.18
CA PRO A 65 -1.12 3.33 3.20
C PRO A 65 -0.29 2.20 2.57
N ALA A 66 0.97 2.06 2.99
CA ALA A 66 1.85 1.01 2.48
C ALA A 66 1.28 -0.40 2.70
N ASP A 67 0.57 -0.64 3.80
CA ASP A 67 -0.14 -1.91 4.03
C ASP A 67 -1.23 -2.17 2.99
N SER A 68 -2.05 -1.17 2.65
CA SER A 68 -3.05 -1.30 1.59
C SER A 68 -2.42 -1.61 0.24
N LEU A 69 -1.26 -1.02 -0.06
CA LEU A 69 -0.52 -1.32 -1.27
C LEU A 69 0.03 -2.76 -1.28
N ARG A 70 0.61 -3.20 -0.15
CA ARG A 70 1.10 -4.58 0.01
C ARG A 70 -0.02 -5.60 -0.12
N ASP A 71 -1.17 -5.32 0.49
CA ASP A 71 -2.38 -6.15 0.39
C ASP A 71 -2.85 -6.25 -1.07
N TYR A 72 -2.90 -5.12 -1.78
CA TYR A 72 -3.22 -5.08 -3.20
C TYR A 72 -2.24 -5.92 -4.05
N ILE A 73 -0.92 -5.79 -3.83
CA ILE A 73 0.10 -6.57 -4.56
C ILE A 73 -0.07 -8.07 -4.30
N ARG A 74 -0.38 -8.46 -3.05
CA ARG A 74 -0.65 -9.86 -2.68
C ARG A 74 -1.91 -10.40 -3.34
N ALA A 75 -2.96 -9.57 -3.46
CA ALA A 75 -4.22 -9.95 -4.09
C ALA A 75 -4.16 -10.00 -5.62
N CYS A 76 -3.30 -9.17 -6.24
CA CYS A 76 -3.19 -9.02 -7.69
C CYS A 76 -1.72 -9.14 -8.18
N PRO A 77 -1.18 -10.37 -8.29
CA PRO A 77 0.21 -10.59 -8.71
C PRO A 77 0.49 -10.22 -10.18
N GLU A 78 -0.52 -10.23 -11.06
CA GLU A 78 -0.35 -9.91 -12.50
C GLU A 78 0.07 -8.45 -12.78
N VAL A 79 -0.07 -7.58 -11.79
CA VAL A 79 0.10 -6.14 -11.97
C VAL A 79 1.55 -5.70 -11.70
N HIS A 80 2.34 -6.56 -11.06
CA HIS A 80 3.74 -6.30 -10.75
C HIS A 80 4.62 -6.86 -11.88
N ASN A 81 4.95 -6.01 -12.85
CA ASN A 81 6.01 -6.30 -13.82
C ASN A 81 7.27 -5.53 -13.38
N PRO A 82 8.25 -6.21 -12.75
CA PRO A 82 9.43 -5.58 -12.16
C PRO A 82 10.35 -4.93 -13.20
#